data_AF-A0A9N9KJ76-F1
#
_entry.id   AF-A0A9N9KJ76-F1
#
_cell.length_a   1.000
_cell.length_b   1.000
_cell.length_c   1.000
_cell.angle_alpha   90.00
_cell.angle_beta   90.00
_cell.angle_gamma   90.00
#
_symmetry.space_group_name_H-M   'P 1'
#
loop_
_entity.id
_entity.type
_entity.pdbx_description
1 polymer ?
#
loop_
_entity_poly.entity_id
_entity_poly.type
_entity_poly.pdbx_seq_one_letter_code
_entity_poly.pdbx_strand_id
1 'polypeptide(L)'
;MIRITSFNDHHVEHQLLPDTNIFAPVNRRFSDDCREEIRHLVVNEHKVEGNDAFRLLLQLYEYREKDSNWYIEPLIDSISNHLHGIFWMDPGQRERWIQFSNIIVQDNTAQTNHYNFP
;
A
#
# COMPACT_ATOMS: atom_id res chain seq x y z
N MET A 1 -7.61 9.46 4.53
CA MET A 1 -6.25 9.03 4.18
C MET A 1 -5.28 9.85 5.02
N ILE A 2 -4.41 9.21 5.82
CA ILE A 2 -3.45 9.89 6.70
C ILE A 2 -2.11 9.96 5.97
N ARG A 3 -1.54 11.16 5.84
CA ARG A 3 -0.25 11.41 5.17
C ARG A 3 0.73 12.00 6.18
N ILE A 4 1.92 11.43 6.28
CA ILE A 4 2.97 11.91 7.17
C ILE A 4 3.82 12.92 6.39
N THR A 5 3.65 14.20 6.68
CA THR A 5 4.34 15.31 5.98
C THR A 5 5.61 15.75 6.67
N SER A 6 5.79 15.38 7.93
CA SER A 6 6.97 15.67 8.73
C SER A 6 7.10 14.66 9.86
N PHE A 7 8.33 14.38 10.25
CA PHE A 7 8.64 13.57 11.43
C PHE A 7 9.49 14.41 12.37
N ASN A 8 8.90 14.85 13.48
CA ASN A 8 9.63 15.57 14.52
C ASN A 8 10.01 14.58 15.63
N ASP A 9 11.27 14.19 15.66
CA ASP A 9 11.82 13.26 16.66
C ASP A 9 12.41 13.97 17.89
N HIS A 10 12.22 15.28 17.98
CA HIS A 10 12.62 16.12 19.10
C HIS A 10 11.40 16.78 19.74
N HIS A 11 11.19 16.52 21.03
CA HIS A 11 10.16 17.18 21.81
C HIS A 11 10.75 18.48 22.39
N VAL A 12 10.81 19.53 21.58
CA VAL A 12 11.42 20.80 21.98
C VAL A 12 10.32 21.74 22.49
N GLU A 13 10.52 22.29 23.68
CA GLU A 13 9.89 23.52 24.20
C GLU A 13 8.59 23.45 25.04
N HIS A 14 8.22 22.31 25.66
CA HIS A 14 7.31 22.39 26.81
C HIS A 14 7.59 21.33 27.88
N GLN A 15 7.32 21.69 29.14
CA GLN A 15 7.33 20.74 30.25
C GLN A 15 6.18 19.74 30.05
N LEU A 16 6.52 18.45 30.05
CA LEU A 16 5.53 17.38 30.02
C LEU A 16 4.65 17.48 31.27
N LEU A 17 3.36 17.21 31.11
CA LEU A 17 2.48 17.02 32.27
C LEU A 17 3.05 15.86 33.12
N PRO A 18 2.93 15.93 34.46
CA PRO A 18 3.46 14.90 35.36
C PRO A 18 2.97 13.48 34.99
N ASP A 19 1.71 13.38 34.56
CA ASP A 19 1.06 12.13 34.17
C ASP A 19 1.66 11.53 32.90
N THR A 20 2.17 12.37 31.98
CA THR A 20 2.79 11.90 30.74
C THR A 20 4.04 11.07 31.03
N ASN A 21 4.81 11.39 32.07
CA ASN A 21 5.95 10.58 32.50
C ASN A 21 5.53 9.22 33.09
N ILE A 22 4.31 9.12 33.62
CA ILE A 22 3.78 7.87 34.20
C ILE A 22 3.26 6.95 33.09
N PHE A 23 2.54 7.50 32.11
CA PHE A 23 1.85 6.72 31.07
C PHE A 23 2.62 6.57 29.75
N ALA A 24 3.70 7.35 29.55
CA ALA A 24 4.60 7.24 28.41
C ALA A 24 6.04 7.05 28.90
N PRO A 25 6.53 5.80 29.02
CA PRO A 25 7.90 5.56 29.46
C PRO A 25 8.90 6.19 28.49
N VAL A 26 10.04 6.64 29.02
CA VAL A 26 11.15 7.33 28.32
C VAL A 26 11.61 6.61 27.04
N ASN A 27 11.33 5.31 26.93
CA ASN A 27 11.70 4.45 25.81
C ASN A 27 10.58 4.25 24.76
N ARG A 28 9.52 5.07 24.72
CA ARG A 28 8.58 5.11 23.57
C ARG A 28 9.19 5.85 22.37
N ARG A 29 10.42 5.51 22.02
CA ARG A 29 11.02 5.90 20.75
C ARG A 29 10.91 4.71 19.82
N PHE A 30 10.59 4.97 18.55
CA PHE A 30 10.80 3.97 17.51
C PHE A 30 12.28 3.55 17.51
N SER A 31 12.55 2.30 17.13
CA SER A 31 13.93 1.83 16.94
C SER A 31 14.64 2.71 15.91
N ASP A 32 15.96 2.72 15.95
CA ASP A 32 16.73 3.53 14.99
C ASP A 32 16.47 3.11 13.55
N ASP A 33 16.25 1.81 13.30
CA ASP A 33 15.83 1.28 12.00
C ASP A 33 14.49 1.85 11.54
N CYS A 34 13.47 1.83 12.40
CA CYS A 34 12.15 2.39 12.08
C CYS A 34 12.20 3.90 11.86
N ARG A 35 13.06 4.62 12.59
CA ARG A 35 13.24 6.06 12.41
C ARG A 35 13.91 6.39 11.10
N GLU A 36 14.90 5.58 10.70
CA GLU A 36 15.57 5.75 9.42
C GLU A 36 14.63 5.45 8.26
N GLU A 37 13.77 4.44 8.39
CA GLU A 37 12.72 4.15 7.42
C GLU A 37 11.71 5.31 7.31
N ILE A 38 11.22 5.85 8.44
CA ILE A 38 10.33 7.03 8.43
C ILE A 38 11.01 8.24 7.79
N ARG A 39 12.30 8.50 8.09
CA ARG A 39 13.06 9.59 7.45
C ARG A 39 13.22 9.35 5.96
N HIS A 40 13.53 8.13 5.55
CA HIS A 40 13.64 7.75 4.15
C HIS A 40 12.32 8.00 3.42
N LEU A 41 11.18 7.63 4.01
CA LEU A 41 9.86 7.91 3.46
C LEU A 41 9.60 9.42 3.36
N VAL A 42 9.81 10.19 4.44
CA VAL A 42 9.61 11.65 4.46
C VAL A 42 10.51 12.37 3.45
N VAL A 43 11.77 11.93 3.26
CA VAL A 43 12.75 12.58 2.37
C VAL A 43 12.62 12.12 0.92
N ASN A 44 12.32 10.85 0.67
CA ASN A 44 12.30 10.27 -0.68
C ASN A 44 10.91 10.19 -1.33
N GLU A 45 9.81 10.32 -0.57
CA GLU A 45 8.50 10.63 -1.17
C GLU A 45 8.49 12.00 -1.87
N HIS A 46 9.50 12.84 -1.62
CA HIS A 46 9.72 14.07 -2.39
C HIS A 46 10.42 13.86 -3.76
N LYS A 47 10.87 12.64 -4.10
CA LYS A 47 11.74 12.42 -5.28
C LYS A 47 11.24 11.45 -6.35
N VAL A 48 10.07 10.85 -6.19
CA VAL A 48 9.41 10.15 -7.31
C VAL A 48 8.07 10.83 -7.52
N GLU A 49 7.94 11.58 -8.60
CA GLU A 49 6.69 12.25 -8.96
C GLU A 49 5.61 11.20 -9.27
N GLY A 50 4.79 10.88 -8.27
CA GLY A 50 3.62 10.02 -8.40
C GLY A 50 3.36 9.15 -7.17
N ASN A 51 2.08 8.96 -6.83
CA ASN A 51 1.68 8.05 -5.74
C ASN A 51 1.96 6.58 -6.11
N ASP A 52 1.92 5.67 -5.13
CA ASP A 52 2.21 4.24 -5.36
C ASP A 52 1.34 3.60 -6.44
N ALA A 53 0.07 4.03 -6.55
CA ALA A 53 -0.84 3.56 -7.59
C ALA A 53 -0.36 3.96 -9.00
N PHE A 54 0.14 5.18 -9.17
CA PHE A 54 0.72 5.66 -10.41
C PHE A 54 1.98 4.87 -10.79
N ARG A 55 2.85 4.60 -9.81
CA ARG A 55 4.07 3.80 -10.03
C ARG A 55 3.73 2.37 -10.44
N LEU A 56 2.74 1.75 -9.79
CA LEU A 56 2.24 0.43 -10.17
C LEU A 56 1.67 0.43 -11.59
N LEU A 57 0.88 1.45 -11.96
CA LEU A 57 0.31 1.55 -13.30
C LEU A 57 1.39 1.68 -14.38
N LEU A 58 2.44 2.47 -14.14
CA LEU A 58 3.58 2.58 -15.05
C LEU A 58 4.30 1.24 -15.22
N GLN A 59 4.60 0.56 -14.11
CA GLN A 59 5.26 -0.74 -14.14
C GLN A 59 4.43 -1.81 -14.88
N LEU A 60 3.10 -1.79 -14.72
CA LEU A 60 2.20 -2.66 -15.48
C LEU A 60 2.28 -2.35 -16.98
N TYR A 61 2.32 -1.08 -17.39
CA TYR A 61 2.50 -0.74 -18.80
C TYR A 61 3.85 -1.23 -19.36
N GLU A 62 4.94 -1.13 -18.61
CA GLU A 62 6.23 -1.71 -19.02
C GLU A 62 6.15 -3.24 -19.21
N TYR A 63 5.37 -3.94 -18.38
CA TYR A 63 5.14 -5.37 -18.56
C TYR A 63 4.33 -5.67 -19.83
N ARG A 64 3.32 -4.86 -20.14
CA ARG A 64 2.55 -4.99 -21.38
C ARG A 64 3.39 -4.70 -22.62
N GLU A 65 4.33 -3.76 -22.55
CA GLU A 65 5.25 -3.50 -23.67
C GLU A 65 6.15 -4.71 -23.96
N LYS A 66 6.57 -5.44 -22.92
CA LYS A 66 7.38 -6.67 -23.05
C LYS A 66 6.54 -7.87 -23.48
N ASP A 67 5.29 -7.95 -23.03
CA ASP A 67 4.35 -9.01 -23.37
C ASP A 67 2.92 -8.45 -23.45
N SER A 68 2.37 -8.39 -24.67
CA SER A 68 1.04 -7.84 -24.94
C SER A 68 -0.11 -8.67 -24.35
N ASN A 69 0.17 -9.83 -23.78
CA ASN A 69 -0.83 -10.65 -23.10
C ASN A 69 -1.23 -10.10 -21.73
N TRP A 70 -0.45 -9.19 -21.13
CA TRP A 70 -0.82 -8.49 -19.90
C TRP A 70 -2.11 -7.69 -20.06
N TYR A 71 -3.13 -8.05 -19.28
CA TYR A 71 -4.37 -7.29 -19.20
C TYR A 71 -4.24 -6.23 -18.11
N ILE A 72 -4.61 -4.99 -18.43
CA ILE A 72 -4.45 -3.80 -17.59
C ILE A 72 -5.57 -2.84 -17.99
N GLU A 73 -6.42 -2.51 -17.05
CA GLU A 73 -7.57 -1.63 -17.19
C GLU A 73 -7.53 -0.64 -16.01
N PRO A 74 -7.03 0.60 -16.22
CA PRO A 74 -7.09 1.63 -15.20
C PRO A 74 -8.52 2.13 -15.05
N LEU A 75 -9.03 2.14 -13.81
CA LEU A 75 -10.35 2.67 -13.49
C LEU A 75 -10.20 4.15 -13.13
N ILE A 76 -10.40 5.01 -14.11
CA ILE A 76 -10.31 6.46 -13.96
C ILE A 76 -11.71 7.02 -13.74
N ASP A 77 -11.88 7.79 -12.68
CA ASP A 77 -13.13 8.52 -12.42
C ASP A 77 -13.30 9.62 -13.46
N SER A 78 -14.41 9.60 -14.20
CA SER A 78 -14.63 10.51 -15.33
C SER A 78 -14.85 11.97 -14.93
N ILE A 79 -15.14 12.24 -13.66
CA ILE A 79 -15.46 13.57 -13.15
C ILE A 79 -14.22 14.24 -12.54
N SER A 80 -13.52 13.52 -11.66
CA SER A 80 -12.33 13.99 -10.94
C SER A 80 -11.03 13.68 -11.66
N ASN A 81 -11.06 12.84 -12.71
CA ASN A 81 -9.89 12.36 -13.44
C ASN A 81 -8.84 11.69 -12.53
N HIS A 82 -9.30 11.12 -11.42
CA HIS A 82 -8.46 10.40 -10.47
C HIS A 82 -8.52 8.89 -10.73
N LEU A 83 -7.37 8.24 -10.56
CA LEU A 83 -7.28 6.78 -10.59
C LEU A 83 -7.95 6.20 -9.34
N HIS A 84 -9.09 5.55 -9.51
CA HIS A 84 -9.85 4.92 -8.43
C HIS A 84 -9.44 3.45 -8.20
N GLY A 85 -8.91 2.80 -9.22
CA GLY A 85 -8.43 1.43 -9.13
C GLY A 85 -7.68 0.98 -10.38
N ILE A 86 -7.06 -0.18 -10.30
CA ILE A 86 -6.39 -0.81 -11.44
C ILE A 86 -6.84 -2.26 -11.46
N PHE A 87 -7.49 -2.69 -12.53
CA PHE A 87 -7.71 -4.10 -12.77
C PHE A 87 -6.60 -4.61 -13.68
N TRP A 88 -5.93 -5.69 -13.29
CA TRP A 88 -4.85 -6.25 -14.08
C TRP A 88 -4.80 -7.77 -13.94
N MET A 89 -4.26 -8.44 -14.95
CA MET A 89 -3.96 -9.87 -14.94
C MET A 89 -2.65 -10.11 -15.69
N ASP A 90 -1.78 -10.92 -15.08
CA ASP A 90 -0.63 -11.47 -15.80
C ASP A 90 -1.07 -12.42 -16.93
N PRO A 91 -0.23 -12.73 -17.92
CA PRO A 91 -0.57 -13.59 -19.05
C PRO A 91 -1.10 -14.97 -18.62
N GLY A 92 -0.48 -15.60 -17.62
CA GLY A 92 -0.91 -16.91 -17.13
C GLY A 92 -2.23 -16.82 -16.36
N GLN A 93 -2.47 -15.74 -15.61
CA GLN A 93 -3.79 -15.47 -15.01
C GLN A 93 -4.85 -15.28 -16.09
N ARG A 94 -4.54 -14.57 -17.17
CA ARG A 94 -5.46 -14.34 -18.29
C ARG A 94 -5.79 -15.64 -19.04
N GLU A 95 -4.80 -16.49 -19.29
CA GLU A 95 -5.00 -17.82 -19.88
C GLU A 95 -5.90 -18.68 -19.01
N ARG A 96 -5.63 -18.75 -17.71
CA ARG A 96 -6.48 -19.47 -16.75
C ARG A 96 -7.89 -18.90 -16.71
N TRP A 97 -8.04 -17.58 -16.78
CA TRP A 97 -9.36 -16.94 -16.85
C TRP A 97 -10.11 -17.37 -18.12
N ILE A 98 -9.47 -17.37 -19.29
CA ILE A 98 -10.10 -17.84 -20.53
C ILE A 98 -10.53 -19.31 -20.41
N GLN A 99 -9.68 -20.14 -19.81
CA GLN A 99 -9.93 -21.58 -19.67
C GLN A 99 -11.02 -21.91 -18.64
N PHE A 100 -11.11 -21.14 -17.55
CA PHE A 100 -11.90 -21.49 -16.37
C PHE A 100 -12.94 -20.44 -15.95
N SER A 101 -13.18 -19.39 -16.75
CA SER A 101 -14.16 -18.33 -16.45
C SER A 101 -15.58 -18.84 -16.27
N ASN A 102 -15.90 -20.02 -16.79
CA ASN A 102 -17.19 -20.68 -16.65
C ASN A 102 -17.24 -21.67 -15.47
N ILE A 103 -16.15 -21.83 -14.71
CA ILE A 103 -16.11 -22.68 -13.53
C ILE A 103 -16.42 -21.83 -12.30
N ILE A 104 -17.45 -22.24 -11.55
CA ILE A 104 -17.76 -21.64 -10.25
C ILE A 104 -16.85 -22.29 -9.21
N VAL A 105 -15.82 -21.58 -8.78
CA VAL A 105 -15.02 -22.00 -7.61
C VAL A 105 -15.83 -21.64 -6.37
N GLN A 106 -16.43 -22.63 -5.74
CA GLN A 106 -16.97 -22.47 -4.40
C GLN A 106 -15.81 -22.58 -3.40
N ASP A 107 -15.32 -21.44 -2.94
CA ASP A 107 -14.44 -21.39 -1.78
C ASP A 107 -15.29 -21.65 -0.53
N ASN A 108 -15.43 -22.94 -0.19
CA ASN A 108 -16.12 -23.39 1.02
C ASN A 108 -15.18 -23.44 2.24
N THR A 109 -14.04 -22.74 2.20
CA THR A 109 -13.11 -22.66 3.34
C THR A 109 -13.50 -21.63 4.40
N ALA A 110 -14.66 -20.99 4.24
CA ALA A 110 -15.27 -20.19 5.30
C ALA A 110 -15.37 -21.04 6.58
N GLN A 111 -14.74 -20.56 7.66
CA GLN A 111 -14.63 -21.21 8.96
C GLN A 111 -13.74 -22.47 9.04
N THR A 112 -12.94 -22.78 8.02
CA THR A 112 -11.91 -23.86 8.11
C THR A 112 -10.48 -23.34 8.12
N ASN A 113 -10.26 -22.03 8.23
CA ASN A 113 -8.90 -21.54 8.44
C ASN A 113 -8.38 -22.03 9.80
N HIS A 114 -7.10 -22.40 9.86
CA HIS A 114 -6.45 -22.91 11.08
C HIS A 114 -6.56 -21.94 12.27
N TYR A 115 -6.87 -20.68 12.01
CA TYR A 115 -6.84 -19.61 12.98
C TYR A 115 -8.15 -19.40 13.73
N ASN A 116 -9.26 -20.05 13.36
CA ASN A 116 -10.56 -19.95 14.04
C ASN A 116 -10.89 -18.49 14.47
N PHE A 117 -10.66 -17.53 13.56
CA PHE A 117 -10.97 -16.14 13.86
C PHE A 117 -12.49 -15.97 14.02
N PRO A 118 -12.96 -15.38 15.14
CA PRO A 118 -14.38 -15.17 15.42
C PRO A 118 -15.05 -14.17 14.46
#